data_AF-A0A210QM59-F1
#
_entry.id   AF-A0A210QM59-F1
#
_cell.length_a   1.000
_cell.length_b   1.000
_cell.length_c   1.000
_cell.angle_alpha   90.00
_cell.angle_beta   90.00
_cell.angle_gamma   90.00
#
_symmetry.space_group_name_H-M   'P 1'
#
loop_
_entity.id
_entity.type
_entity.pdbx_description
1 polymer ?
#
loop_
_entity_poly.entity_id
_entity_poly.type
_entity_poly.pdbx_seq_one_letter_code
_entity_poly.pdbx_strand_id
1 'polypeptide(L)'
;MEVSWSLSENTKPSKLRPSDICFSQKVVYHRFRRWSGHGHMTIGDTLDEIMEGRLSMTSLPEIDLKQEEDEETGGETLVGGKKTRWITADNRRLWIFRHLERLGRCKEISFREVFYISSIKRSSENRGVSVEIKDEAEPGGYWHKAPNVTHIDPMSVKFTKAVIPMTFSSGDHSGVNVMTLVNDLISENLECQNIPSIVVWQAETAMSVIDGNRRLWAFQKSTKSEIAAIVIEDRQLLDNTMPRMIGKSLNDLSSVYDYTEIITE
;
A
#
# COMPACT_ATOMS: atom_id res chain seq x y z
N MET A 1 -40.42 -11.41 -34.52
CA MET A 1 -39.85 -10.44 -33.56
C MET A 1 -38.88 -11.24 -32.72
N GLU A 2 -37.67 -11.43 -33.23
CA GLU A 2 -36.63 -12.23 -32.58
C GLU A 2 -35.83 -11.31 -31.67
N VAL A 3 -35.89 -11.59 -30.37
CA VAL A 3 -35.07 -10.91 -29.37
C VAL A 3 -33.67 -11.50 -29.48
N SER A 4 -32.76 -10.77 -30.11
CA SER A 4 -31.34 -11.11 -30.11
C SER A 4 -30.80 -10.94 -28.69
N TRP A 5 -30.51 -12.05 -28.03
CA TRP A 5 -29.72 -12.06 -26.80
C TRP A 5 -28.29 -11.68 -27.19
N SER A 6 -27.96 -10.40 -27.05
CA SER A 6 -26.57 -9.95 -27.09
C SER A 6 -25.87 -10.52 -25.86
N LEU A 7 -25.20 -11.66 -26.03
CA LEU A 7 -24.14 -12.12 -25.14
C LEU A 7 -23.14 -10.97 -25.04
N SER A 8 -23.15 -10.24 -23.92
CA SER A 8 -22.10 -9.29 -23.61
C SER A 8 -20.79 -10.06 -23.62
N GLU A 9 -19.89 -9.69 -24.54
CA GLU A 9 -18.53 -10.19 -24.56
C GLU A 9 -17.95 -10.01 -23.15
N ASN A 10 -17.62 -11.14 -22.51
CA ASN A 10 -16.96 -11.19 -21.22
C ASN A 10 -15.57 -10.57 -21.38
N THR A 11 -15.48 -9.25 -21.31
CA THR A 11 -14.21 -8.53 -21.31
C THR A 11 -13.46 -8.93 -20.04
N LYS A 12 -12.46 -9.81 -20.21
CA LYS A 12 -11.57 -10.20 -19.12
C LYS A 12 -10.96 -8.94 -18.49
N PRO A 13 -10.82 -8.88 -17.16
CA PRO A 13 -10.21 -7.74 -16.51
C PRO A 13 -8.77 -7.59 -16.97
N SER A 14 -8.34 -6.35 -17.28
CA SER A 14 -6.94 -6.02 -17.60
C SER A 14 -6.16 -5.57 -16.37
N LYS A 15 -6.86 -5.38 -15.25
CA LYS A 15 -6.34 -4.96 -13.96
C LYS A 15 -7.00 -5.74 -12.84
N LEU A 16 -6.26 -6.02 -11.78
CA LEU A 16 -6.77 -6.70 -10.59
C LEU A 16 -6.21 -6.05 -9.33
N ARG A 17 -6.97 -6.15 -8.23
CA ARG A 17 -6.44 -5.80 -6.91
C ARG A 17 -5.39 -6.83 -6.49
N PRO A 18 -4.28 -6.42 -5.86
CA PRO A 18 -3.30 -7.37 -5.34
C PRO A 18 -3.88 -8.41 -4.38
N SER A 19 -4.90 -8.04 -3.59
CA SER A 19 -5.65 -8.94 -2.70
C SER A 19 -6.38 -10.07 -3.43
N ASP A 20 -6.77 -9.85 -4.68
CA ASP A 20 -7.57 -10.79 -5.47
C ASP A 20 -6.71 -11.84 -6.18
N ILE A 21 -5.38 -11.73 -6.08
CA ILE A 21 -4.41 -12.62 -6.71
C ILE A 21 -3.82 -13.56 -5.66
N CYS A 22 -3.89 -14.86 -5.91
CA CYS A 22 -3.33 -15.92 -5.07
C CYS A 22 -1.82 -16.09 -5.29
N PHE A 23 -1.08 -16.22 -4.19
CA PHE A 23 0.28 -16.76 -4.22
C PHE A 23 0.26 -18.23 -4.68
N SER A 24 1.14 -18.61 -5.60
CA SER A 24 1.31 -20.02 -5.96
C SER A 24 2.19 -20.78 -4.96
N GLN A 25 3.08 -20.09 -4.25
CA GLN A 25 4.07 -20.69 -3.35
C GLN A 25 3.72 -20.42 -1.90
N LYS A 26 4.01 -21.37 -1.00
CA LYS A 26 3.96 -21.16 0.45
C LYS A 26 5.06 -20.22 0.94
N VAL A 27 6.23 -20.29 0.31
CA VAL A 27 7.43 -19.58 0.75
C VAL A 27 8.09 -18.84 -0.42
N VAL A 28 8.59 -17.63 -0.17
CA VAL A 28 9.43 -16.85 -1.08
C VAL A 28 10.76 -16.46 -0.45
N TYR A 29 11.77 -16.28 -1.29
CA TYR A 29 13.04 -15.71 -0.86
C TYR A 29 12.89 -14.20 -0.62
N HIS A 30 13.56 -13.68 0.42
CA HIS A 30 13.60 -12.26 0.76
C HIS A 30 14.30 -11.37 -0.30
N ARG A 31 15.05 -11.97 -1.25
CA ARG A 31 15.76 -11.27 -2.33
C ARG A 31 15.25 -11.67 -3.71
N PHE A 32 15.46 -10.78 -4.68
CA PHE A 32 15.36 -11.13 -6.09
C PHE A 32 16.47 -12.12 -6.50
N ARG A 33 16.29 -12.82 -7.63
CA ARG A 33 17.32 -13.80 -8.06
C ARG A 33 18.55 -13.04 -8.56
N ARG A 34 19.76 -13.56 -8.29
CA ARG A 34 21.03 -12.91 -8.67
C ARG A 34 21.07 -12.39 -10.12
N TRP A 35 20.55 -13.18 -11.06
CA TRP A 35 20.54 -12.87 -12.49
C TRP A 35 19.48 -11.86 -12.95
N SER A 36 18.59 -11.38 -12.09
CA SER A 36 17.50 -10.48 -12.49
C SER A 36 17.91 -9.01 -12.51
N GLY A 37 19.21 -8.68 -12.50
CA GLY A 37 19.75 -7.32 -12.36
C GLY A 37 19.61 -6.73 -10.95
N HIS A 38 18.57 -7.11 -10.22
CA HIS A 38 18.22 -6.62 -8.87
C HIS A 38 18.53 -7.62 -7.75
N GLY A 39 19.35 -8.64 -8.00
CA GLY A 39 19.58 -9.72 -7.02
C GLY A 39 20.30 -9.31 -5.72
N HIS A 40 20.81 -8.08 -5.67
CA HIS A 40 21.36 -7.47 -4.45
C HIS A 40 20.28 -6.83 -3.58
N MET A 41 19.11 -6.52 -4.15
CA MET A 41 17.99 -5.89 -3.45
C MET A 41 17.09 -6.94 -2.79
N THR A 42 16.63 -6.59 -1.59
CA THR A 42 15.58 -7.35 -0.92
C THR A 42 14.20 -6.85 -1.36
N ILE A 43 13.16 -7.67 -1.17
CA ILE A 43 11.78 -7.30 -1.54
C ILE A 43 11.26 -6.13 -0.72
N GLY A 44 11.71 -5.99 0.54
CA GLY A 44 11.36 -4.89 1.42
C GLY A 44 12.14 -3.61 1.11
N ASP A 45 13.41 -3.68 0.69
CA ASP A 45 14.12 -2.49 0.21
C ASP A 45 13.45 -1.92 -1.06
N THR A 46 12.98 -2.78 -1.96
CA THR A 46 12.20 -2.35 -3.13
C THR A 46 10.87 -1.71 -2.73
N LEU A 47 10.18 -2.23 -1.71
CA LEU A 47 8.99 -1.59 -1.15
C LEU A 47 9.31 -0.19 -0.64
N ASP A 48 10.37 -0.04 0.15
CA ASP A 48 10.81 1.23 0.72
C ASP A 48 11.16 2.25 -0.39
N GLU A 49 11.91 1.84 -1.42
CA GLU A 49 12.20 2.73 -2.56
C GLU A 49 10.96 3.25 -3.28
N ILE A 50 9.89 2.45 -3.35
CA ILE A 50 8.60 2.88 -3.93
C ILE A 50 7.90 3.84 -2.98
N MET A 51 7.84 3.51 -1.69
CA MET A 51 7.21 4.37 -0.67
C MET A 51 7.88 5.75 -0.59
N GLU A 52 9.20 5.79 -0.79
CA GLU A 52 10.02 7.01 -0.78
C GLU A 52 10.04 7.74 -2.14
N GLY A 53 9.38 7.19 -3.16
CA GLY A 53 9.31 7.79 -4.50
C GLY A 53 10.63 7.74 -5.28
N ARG A 54 11.63 6.96 -4.83
CA ARG A 54 12.87 6.70 -5.58
C ARG A 54 12.67 5.72 -6.73
N LEU A 55 11.68 4.85 -6.60
CA LEU A 55 11.29 3.88 -7.62
C LEU A 55 9.81 4.06 -7.97
N SER A 56 9.49 4.22 -9.25
CA SER A 56 8.08 4.25 -9.67
C SER A 56 7.49 2.85 -9.61
N MET A 57 6.27 2.69 -9.09
CA MET A 57 5.54 1.43 -9.16
C MET A 57 5.37 0.94 -10.62
N THR A 58 5.21 1.85 -11.57
CA THR A 58 5.07 1.51 -13.01
C THR A 58 6.37 1.01 -13.65
N SER A 59 7.50 1.15 -12.96
CA SER A 59 8.78 0.57 -13.41
C SER A 59 8.93 -0.90 -13.01
N LEU A 60 8.06 -1.42 -12.13
CA LEU A 60 8.03 -2.83 -11.82
C LEU A 60 7.49 -3.62 -13.03
N PRO A 61 8.12 -4.75 -13.40
CA PRO A 61 7.58 -5.62 -14.42
C PRO A 61 6.16 -6.10 -14.07
N GLU A 62 5.30 -6.21 -15.08
CA GLU A 62 3.98 -6.81 -14.94
C GLU A 62 4.05 -8.19 -14.30
N ILE A 63 2.99 -8.56 -13.60
CA ILE A 63 2.85 -9.87 -12.99
C ILE A 63 2.21 -10.83 -13.99
N ASP A 64 2.77 -12.04 -14.08
CA ASP A 64 2.18 -13.11 -14.87
C ASP A 64 1.10 -13.83 -14.06
N LEU A 65 -0.13 -13.81 -14.57
CA LEU A 65 -1.30 -14.42 -13.94
C LEU A 65 -1.89 -15.54 -14.79
N LYS A 66 -2.31 -16.61 -14.14
CA LYS A 66 -3.12 -17.65 -14.75
C LYS A 66 -4.47 -17.71 -14.04
N GLN A 67 -5.56 -17.78 -14.80
CA GLN A 67 -6.88 -18.08 -14.25
C GLN A 67 -7.02 -19.59 -14.06
N GLU A 68 -7.50 -20.01 -12.90
CA GLU A 68 -7.74 -21.42 -12.57
C GLU A 68 -9.13 -21.61 -11.99
N GLU A 69 -9.72 -22.78 -12.23
CA GLU A 69 -10.98 -23.19 -11.61
C GLU A 69 -10.72 -23.49 -10.12
N ASP A 70 -11.59 -22.96 -9.27
CA ASP A 70 -11.61 -23.18 -7.82
C ASP A 70 -12.55 -24.36 -7.57
N GLU A 71 -11.98 -25.56 -7.45
CA GLU A 71 -12.71 -26.84 -7.41
C GLU A 71 -13.47 -27.11 -6.10
N GLU A 72 -13.42 -26.20 -5.12
CA GLU A 72 -13.99 -26.42 -3.78
C GLU A 72 -15.40 -25.82 -3.64
N THR A 73 -16.38 -26.57 -4.11
CA THR A 73 -17.82 -26.40 -3.80
C THR A 73 -18.10 -26.87 -2.37
N GLY A 74 -18.34 -25.91 -1.47
CA GLY A 74 -18.68 -26.19 -0.07
C GLY A 74 -19.42 -25.03 0.60
N GLY A 75 -20.31 -24.35 -0.12
CA GLY A 75 -21.15 -23.29 0.43
C GLY A 75 -21.53 -22.23 -0.61
N GLU A 76 -22.83 -22.15 -0.88
CA GLU A 76 -23.54 -21.19 -1.75
C GLU A 76 -23.40 -21.36 -3.27
N THR A 77 -24.49 -21.85 -3.86
CA THR A 77 -24.78 -21.96 -5.29
C THR A 77 -24.68 -20.61 -5.98
N LEU A 78 -23.71 -20.44 -6.88
CA LEU A 78 -23.71 -19.36 -7.86
C LEU A 78 -24.19 -19.90 -9.21
N VAL A 79 -25.20 -19.22 -9.79
CA VAL A 79 -25.68 -19.47 -11.15
C VAL A 79 -24.52 -19.25 -12.13
N GLY A 80 -24.00 -20.33 -12.73
CA GLY A 80 -22.84 -20.30 -13.64
C GLY A 80 -21.66 -21.22 -13.25
N GLY A 81 -21.67 -21.82 -12.05
CA GLY A 81 -21.03 -23.12 -11.78
C GLY A 81 -19.51 -23.20 -11.61
N LYS A 82 -18.71 -22.13 -11.73
CA LYS A 82 -17.26 -22.19 -11.45
C LYS A 82 -16.75 -20.91 -10.80
N LYS A 83 -16.22 -20.98 -9.58
CA LYS A 83 -15.42 -19.90 -9.00
C LYS A 83 -14.04 -19.96 -9.65
N THR A 84 -13.52 -18.84 -10.12
CA THR A 84 -12.18 -18.78 -10.72
C THR A 84 -11.26 -17.97 -9.82
N ARG A 85 -10.00 -18.38 -9.74
CA ARG A 85 -8.96 -17.66 -8.99
C ARG A 85 -7.82 -17.28 -9.92
N TRP A 86 -7.25 -16.11 -9.68
CA TRP A 86 -6.03 -15.66 -10.36
C TRP A 86 -4.83 -16.07 -9.53
N ILE A 87 -3.90 -16.81 -10.10
CA ILE A 87 -2.70 -17.29 -9.41
C ILE A 87 -1.44 -16.77 -10.11
N THR A 88 -0.38 -16.52 -9.36
CA THR A 88 0.91 -16.05 -9.91
C THR A 88 2.12 -16.84 -9.43
N ALA A 89 3.11 -17.01 -10.31
CA ALA A 89 4.44 -17.51 -9.96
C ALA A 89 5.40 -16.38 -9.50
N ASP A 90 5.00 -15.12 -9.68
CA ASP A 90 5.75 -13.91 -9.34
C ASP A 90 5.50 -13.47 -7.90
N ASN A 91 5.49 -14.45 -6.99
CA ASN A 91 5.09 -14.29 -5.58
C ASN A 91 5.82 -13.15 -4.85
N ARG A 92 7.08 -12.84 -5.19
CA ARG A 92 7.82 -11.71 -4.59
C ARG A 92 7.30 -10.35 -5.04
N ARG A 93 6.90 -10.20 -6.31
CA ARG A 93 6.29 -8.96 -6.80
C ARG A 93 4.90 -8.79 -6.21
N LEU A 94 4.12 -9.87 -6.16
CA LEU A 94 2.80 -9.84 -5.52
C LEU A 94 2.90 -9.46 -4.04
N TRP A 95 3.92 -9.94 -3.33
CA TRP A 95 4.17 -9.56 -1.93
C TRP A 95 4.35 -8.04 -1.80
N ILE A 96 5.13 -7.41 -2.69
CA ILE A 96 5.32 -5.95 -2.71
C ILE A 96 3.99 -5.25 -2.99
N PHE A 97 3.26 -5.65 -4.04
CA PHE A 97 2.00 -5.00 -4.40
C PHE A 97 0.93 -5.13 -3.33
N ARG A 98 0.84 -6.26 -2.62
CA ARG A 98 -0.09 -6.41 -1.49
C ARG A 98 0.27 -5.50 -0.33
N HIS A 99 1.56 -5.26 -0.07
CA HIS A 99 1.97 -4.26 0.91
C HIS A 99 1.66 -2.84 0.42
N LEU A 100 1.89 -2.53 -0.85
CA LEU A 100 1.50 -1.24 -1.42
C LEU A 100 -0.02 -1.01 -1.35
N GLU A 101 -0.83 -2.04 -1.61
CA GLU A 101 -2.30 -1.96 -1.44
C GLU A 101 -2.68 -1.69 0.00
N ARG A 102 -2.12 -2.47 0.93
CA ARG A 102 -2.32 -2.31 2.38
C ARG A 102 -1.95 -0.91 2.88
N LEU A 103 -0.94 -0.29 2.25
CA LEU A 103 -0.46 1.06 2.55
C LEU A 103 -1.15 2.16 1.71
N GLY A 104 -2.19 1.82 0.94
CA GLY A 104 -2.97 2.78 0.15
C GLY A 104 -2.22 3.37 -1.06
N ARG A 105 -1.13 2.74 -1.50
CA ARG A 105 -0.32 3.18 -2.65
C ARG A 105 -0.65 2.46 -3.95
N CYS A 106 -1.41 1.37 -3.90
CA CYS A 106 -1.74 0.54 -5.06
C CYS A 106 -3.15 -0.04 -4.93
N LYS A 107 -4.11 0.42 -5.74
CA LYS A 107 -5.46 -0.18 -5.78
C LYS A 107 -5.52 -1.40 -6.68
N GLU A 108 -4.92 -1.27 -7.86
CA GLU A 108 -4.94 -2.27 -8.91
C GLU A 108 -3.59 -2.32 -9.61
N ILE A 109 -3.27 -3.49 -10.17
CA ILE A 109 -2.09 -3.71 -10.98
C ILE A 109 -2.48 -4.22 -12.35
N SER A 110 -1.73 -3.78 -13.36
CA SER A 110 -1.74 -4.42 -14.67
C SER A 110 -1.07 -5.79 -14.58
N PHE A 111 -1.52 -6.71 -15.42
CA PHE A 111 -0.97 -8.05 -15.47
C PHE A 111 -0.96 -8.61 -16.88
N ARG A 112 -0.11 -9.61 -17.09
CA ARG A 112 -0.07 -10.40 -18.30
C ARG A 112 -0.69 -11.77 -18.02
N GLU A 113 -1.74 -12.12 -18.74
CA GLU A 113 -2.30 -13.47 -18.67
C GLU A 113 -1.33 -14.47 -19.31
N VAL A 114 -1.05 -15.57 -18.61
CA VAL A 114 -0.22 -16.67 -19.09
C VAL A 114 -0.99 -17.98 -19.06
N PHE A 115 -0.74 -18.84 -20.03
CA PHE A 115 -1.40 -20.14 -20.13
C PHE A 115 -0.91 -21.15 -19.07
N TYR A 116 0.29 -20.95 -18.51
CA TYR A 116 0.95 -21.96 -17.70
C TYR A 116 1.73 -21.36 -16.53
N ILE A 117 1.52 -21.95 -15.35
CA ILE A 117 2.38 -21.80 -14.18
C ILE A 117 2.87 -23.18 -13.78
N SER A 118 4.19 -23.34 -13.71
CA SER A 118 4.85 -24.61 -13.41
C SER A 118 4.33 -25.25 -12.12
N SER A 119 4.11 -26.56 -12.15
CA SER A 119 3.67 -27.32 -10.97
C SER A 119 4.67 -27.23 -9.82
N ILE A 120 5.98 -27.13 -10.09
CA ILE A 120 7.01 -26.95 -9.05
C ILE A 120 6.87 -25.62 -8.29
N LYS A 121 6.16 -24.65 -8.88
CA LYS A 121 5.85 -23.35 -8.29
C LYS A 121 4.54 -23.37 -7.51
N ARG A 122 3.85 -24.50 -7.42
CA ARG A 122 2.60 -24.68 -6.68
C ARG A 122 2.89 -25.39 -5.37
N SER A 123 3.10 -24.60 -4.33
CA SER A 123 3.35 -25.11 -3.00
C SER A 123 2.53 -24.43 -1.91
N SER A 124 1.64 -23.50 -2.26
CA SER A 124 0.76 -22.87 -1.28
C SER A 124 -0.20 -23.90 -0.66
N GLU A 125 -0.28 -23.88 0.67
CA GLU A 125 -1.17 -24.72 1.48
C GLU A 125 -2.36 -23.92 2.03
N ASN A 126 -2.43 -22.60 1.77
CA ASN A 126 -3.43 -21.67 2.30
C ASN A 126 -4.25 -21.00 1.19
N ARG A 127 -4.43 -21.70 0.06
CA ARG A 127 -5.12 -21.19 -1.15
C ARG A 127 -4.49 -19.91 -1.74
N GLY A 128 -3.23 -19.66 -1.44
CA GLY A 128 -2.49 -18.48 -1.89
C GLY A 128 -2.88 -17.20 -1.18
N VAL A 129 -3.50 -17.29 0.01
CA VAL A 129 -3.91 -16.12 0.80
C VAL A 129 -2.71 -15.43 1.43
N SER A 130 -1.65 -16.14 1.80
CA SER A 130 -0.42 -15.53 2.32
C SER A 130 0.81 -16.32 1.89
N VAL A 131 1.99 -15.71 2.09
CA VAL A 131 3.27 -16.31 1.78
C VAL A 131 4.26 -15.99 2.90
N GLU A 132 5.06 -16.99 3.26
CA GLU A 132 6.14 -16.85 4.24
C GLU A 132 7.44 -16.43 3.56
N ILE A 133 8.31 -15.78 4.33
CA ILE A 133 9.66 -15.48 3.89
C ILE A 133 10.57 -16.61 4.33
N LYS A 134 11.35 -17.14 3.37
CA LYS A 134 12.15 -18.33 3.57
C LYS A 134 13.17 -18.15 4.69
N ASP A 135 13.33 -19.20 5.49
CA ASP A 135 14.34 -19.31 6.54
C ASP A 135 14.23 -18.17 7.56
N GLU A 136 13.02 -17.63 7.77
CA GLU A 136 12.74 -16.47 8.64
C GLU A 136 13.62 -15.25 8.34
N ALA A 137 14.13 -15.15 7.10
CA ALA A 137 15.02 -14.08 6.72
C ALA A 137 14.30 -12.73 6.73
N GLU A 138 14.99 -11.67 7.17
CA GLU A 138 14.44 -10.32 7.11
C GLU A 138 14.16 -9.91 5.65
N PRO A 139 12.94 -9.41 5.34
CA PRO A 139 12.58 -8.92 4.01
C PRO A 139 13.39 -7.72 3.54
N GLY A 140 14.18 -7.09 4.42
CA GLY A 140 14.75 -5.75 4.26
C GLY A 140 13.68 -4.65 4.34
N GLY A 141 14.10 -3.39 4.23
CA GLY A 141 13.24 -2.23 4.44
C GLY A 141 12.46 -2.21 5.78
N TYR A 142 11.54 -1.26 5.89
CA TYR A 142 10.77 -1.01 7.12
C TYR A 142 9.26 -0.84 6.87
N TRP A 143 8.84 -0.39 5.68
CA TRP A 143 7.43 -0.09 5.41
C TRP A 143 6.51 -1.31 5.50
N HIS A 144 7.05 -2.51 5.32
CA HIS A 144 6.29 -3.74 5.51
C HIS A 144 5.80 -3.94 6.95
N LYS A 145 6.48 -3.33 7.93
CA LYS A 145 6.14 -3.35 9.37
C LYS A 145 5.11 -2.29 9.76
N ALA A 146 4.80 -1.35 8.87
CA ALA A 146 3.83 -0.30 9.14
C ALA A 146 2.42 -0.89 9.31
N PRO A 147 1.56 -0.32 10.18
CA PRO A 147 0.14 -0.69 10.27
C PRO A 147 -0.62 -0.47 8.95
N ASN A 148 -1.85 -0.98 8.89
CA ASN A 148 -2.73 -0.75 7.74
C ASN A 148 -3.17 0.70 7.70
N VAL A 149 -3.48 1.19 6.49
CA VAL A 149 -4.13 2.49 6.34
C VAL A 149 -5.54 2.43 6.91
N THR A 150 -5.89 3.46 7.68
CA THR A 150 -7.23 3.77 8.16
C THR A 150 -7.68 5.12 7.61
N HIS A 151 -8.96 5.44 7.76
CA HIS A 151 -9.52 6.74 7.39
C HIS A 151 -9.94 7.46 8.66
N ILE A 152 -9.44 8.69 8.82
CA ILE A 152 -9.63 9.50 10.03
C ILE A 152 -10.13 10.89 9.66
N ASP A 153 -10.79 11.56 10.61
CA ASP A 153 -11.18 12.96 10.45
C ASP A 153 -9.92 13.86 10.45
N PRO A 154 -9.61 14.57 9.36
CA PRO A 154 -8.45 15.46 9.30
C PRO A 154 -8.50 16.57 10.37
N MET A 155 -9.69 16.98 10.84
CA MET A 155 -9.84 18.01 11.86
C MET A 155 -9.43 17.53 13.27
N SER A 156 -9.36 16.22 13.48
CA SER A 156 -8.91 15.62 14.76
C SER A 156 -7.39 15.59 14.93
N VAL A 157 -6.62 15.84 13.86
CA VAL A 157 -5.16 15.69 13.84
C VAL A 157 -4.45 17.03 14.04
N LYS A 158 -3.51 17.07 14.99
CA LYS A 158 -2.68 18.25 15.28
C LYS A 158 -1.41 18.27 14.44
N PHE A 159 -0.96 19.46 14.05
CA PHE A 159 0.35 19.64 13.42
C PHE A 159 1.47 19.53 14.44
N THR A 160 2.56 18.88 14.02
CA THR A 160 3.83 18.86 14.77
C THR A 160 4.75 20.01 14.40
N LYS A 161 4.42 20.74 13.32
CA LYS A 161 5.19 21.88 12.83
C LYS A 161 4.40 23.18 13.00
N ALA A 162 5.05 24.20 13.55
CA ALA A 162 4.47 25.54 13.69
C ALA A 162 4.28 26.26 12.34
N VAL A 163 5.09 25.91 11.33
CA VAL A 163 5.02 26.49 9.98
C VAL A 163 4.96 25.38 8.95
N ILE A 164 4.01 25.49 8.01
CA ILE A 164 3.80 24.56 6.91
C ILE A 164 4.22 25.27 5.61
N PRO A 165 5.31 24.84 4.94
CA PRO A 165 5.71 25.44 3.69
C PRO A 165 4.67 25.18 2.59
N MET A 166 4.38 26.20 1.77
CA MET A 166 3.34 26.15 0.74
C MET A 166 3.74 25.40 -0.54
N THR A 167 4.91 24.76 -0.58
CA THR A 167 5.36 23.92 -1.69
C THR A 167 5.80 22.55 -1.18
N PHE A 168 5.41 21.49 -1.89
CA PHE A 168 5.89 20.14 -1.63
C PHE A 168 7.36 20.02 -2.06
N SER A 169 8.19 19.51 -1.17
CA SER A 169 9.64 19.41 -1.37
C SER A 169 10.09 18.10 -2.03
N SER A 170 9.23 17.09 -2.08
CA SER A 170 9.54 15.74 -2.52
C SER A 170 8.27 14.93 -2.80
N GLY A 171 8.44 13.71 -3.35
CA GLY A 171 7.37 12.77 -3.67
C GLY A 171 6.59 13.14 -4.94
N ASP A 172 5.44 12.48 -5.14
CA ASP A 172 4.62 12.61 -6.35
C ASP A 172 4.11 14.04 -6.61
N HIS A 173 4.09 14.88 -5.57
CA HIS A 173 3.66 16.27 -5.64
C HIS A 173 4.84 17.27 -5.61
N SER A 174 6.08 16.83 -5.76
CA SER A 174 7.26 17.71 -5.65
C SER A 174 7.14 18.95 -6.56
N GLY A 175 7.39 20.14 -5.99
CA GLY A 175 7.27 21.42 -6.69
C GLY A 175 5.85 21.99 -6.79
N VAL A 176 4.82 21.19 -6.48
CA VAL A 176 3.41 21.65 -6.50
C VAL A 176 3.14 22.55 -5.30
N ASN A 177 2.33 23.59 -5.52
CA ASN A 177 1.85 24.46 -4.45
C ASN A 177 0.73 23.73 -3.67
N VAL A 178 0.75 23.80 -2.34
CA VAL A 178 -0.25 23.16 -1.48
C VAL A 178 -1.67 23.65 -1.80
N MET A 179 -1.82 24.90 -2.26
CA MET A 179 -3.12 25.44 -2.67
C MET A 179 -3.68 24.77 -3.92
N THR A 180 -2.83 24.26 -4.81
CA THR A 180 -3.28 23.45 -5.96
C THR A 180 -4.01 22.21 -5.45
N LEU A 181 -3.42 21.50 -4.47
CA LEU A 181 -4.06 20.34 -3.86
C LEU A 181 -5.39 20.69 -3.16
N VAL A 182 -5.46 21.83 -2.47
CA VAL A 182 -6.72 22.30 -1.87
C VAL A 182 -7.80 22.49 -2.93
N ASN A 183 -7.46 23.20 -4.02
CA ASN A 183 -8.41 23.45 -5.10
C ASN A 183 -8.88 22.15 -5.72
N ASP A 184 -7.98 21.21 -5.99
CA ASP A 184 -8.30 19.90 -6.56
C ASP A 184 -9.22 19.06 -5.65
N LEU A 185 -8.99 19.13 -4.33
CA LEU A 185 -9.84 18.48 -3.33
C LEU A 185 -11.24 19.11 -3.26
N ILE A 186 -11.34 20.44 -3.31
CA ILE A 186 -12.61 21.17 -3.28
C ILE A 186 -13.41 20.94 -4.56
N SER A 187 -12.75 20.97 -5.70
CA SER A 187 -13.39 20.77 -7.01
C SER A 187 -13.68 19.29 -7.31
N GLU A 188 -13.33 18.38 -6.41
CA GLU A 188 -13.46 16.93 -6.57
C GLU A 188 -12.77 16.37 -7.83
N ASN A 189 -11.76 17.10 -8.33
CA ASN A 189 -11.00 16.69 -9.51
C ASN A 189 -9.96 15.63 -9.17
N LEU A 190 -9.76 15.35 -7.88
CA LEU A 190 -8.79 14.39 -7.39
C LEU A 190 -9.49 13.34 -6.53
N GLU A 191 -9.24 12.08 -6.85
CA GLU A 191 -9.68 10.99 -5.99
C GLU A 191 -8.77 10.92 -4.76
N CYS A 192 -9.34 11.07 -3.57
CA CYS A 192 -8.59 11.05 -2.31
C CYS A 192 -7.72 9.80 -2.14
N GLN A 193 -8.15 8.67 -2.71
CA GLN A 193 -7.43 7.40 -2.72
C GLN A 193 -6.07 7.44 -3.45
N ASN A 194 -5.86 8.42 -4.34
CA ASN A 194 -4.60 8.60 -5.06
C ASN A 194 -3.62 9.51 -4.30
N ILE A 195 -4.09 10.19 -3.25
CA ILE A 195 -3.23 10.99 -2.37
C ILE A 195 -2.60 10.02 -1.38
N PRO A 196 -1.25 9.99 -1.27
CA PRO A 196 -0.63 9.06 -0.35
C PRO A 196 -1.09 9.32 1.10
N SER A 197 -1.13 8.28 1.92
CA SER A 197 -1.54 8.35 3.31
C SER A 197 -0.61 9.22 4.17
N ILE A 198 -1.17 9.99 5.10
CA ILE A 198 -0.37 10.67 6.12
C ILE A 198 0.09 9.66 7.18
N VAL A 199 1.10 10.03 7.96
CA VAL A 199 1.55 9.22 9.10
C VAL A 199 1.28 10.00 10.37
N VAL A 200 0.58 9.38 11.31
CA VAL A 200 0.16 10.02 12.56
C VAL A 200 0.57 9.20 13.77
N TRP A 201 0.96 9.89 14.83
CA TRP A 201 1.13 9.33 16.17
C TRP A 201 -0.18 9.49 16.93
N GLN A 202 -0.68 8.41 17.51
CA GLN A 202 -1.80 8.43 18.45
C GLN A 202 -1.24 8.28 19.87
N ALA A 203 -1.24 9.37 20.63
CA ALA A 203 -1.05 9.35 22.07
C ALA A 203 -2.38 9.07 22.78
N GLU A 204 -2.38 8.96 24.11
CA GLU A 204 -3.60 8.68 24.89
C GLU A 204 -4.74 9.69 24.65
N THR A 205 -4.39 10.97 24.43
CA THR A 205 -5.38 12.06 24.37
C THR A 205 -5.38 12.84 23.06
N ALA A 206 -4.42 12.59 22.17
CA ALA A 206 -4.26 13.39 20.97
C ALA A 206 -3.61 12.62 19.82
N MET A 207 -3.98 13.00 18.60
CA MET A 207 -3.35 12.54 17.37
C MET A 207 -2.50 13.66 16.76
N SER A 208 -1.27 13.35 16.35
CA SER A 208 -0.34 14.33 15.78
C SER A 208 0.29 13.83 14.48
N VAL A 209 0.34 14.67 13.45
CA VAL A 209 0.92 14.29 12.16
C VAL A 209 2.44 14.25 12.23
N ILE A 210 3.01 13.07 12.01
CA ILE A 210 4.45 12.85 11.93
C ILE A 210 4.93 13.15 10.50
N ASP A 211 4.25 12.61 9.49
CA ASP A 211 4.57 12.85 8.08
C ASP A 211 3.33 13.20 7.26
N GLY A 212 3.51 14.08 6.26
CA GLY A 212 2.41 14.56 5.44
C GLY A 212 1.71 15.82 5.97
N ASN A 213 2.39 16.65 6.76
CA ASN A 213 1.87 17.93 7.27
C ASN A 213 1.16 18.79 6.18
N ARG A 214 1.72 18.88 4.98
CA ARG A 214 1.10 19.63 3.87
C ARG A 214 -0.19 18.99 3.35
N ARG A 215 -0.23 17.65 3.31
CA ARG A 215 -1.43 16.90 2.92
C ARG A 215 -2.52 17.11 3.97
N LEU A 216 -2.20 16.97 5.26
CA LEU A 216 -3.15 17.25 6.34
C LEU A 216 -3.70 18.68 6.24
N TRP A 217 -2.83 19.68 6.05
CA TRP A 217 -3.27 21.07 5.89
C TRP A 217 -4.20 21.25 4.70
N ALA A 218 -3.90 20.65 3.56
CA ALA A 218 -4.78 20.72 2.40
C ALA A 218 -6.16 20.12 2.68
N PHE A 219 -6.21 18.97 3.36
CA PHE A 219 -7.47 18.32 3.75
C PHE A 219 -8.27 19.16 4.75
N GLN A 220 -7.64 19.72 5.79
CA GLN A 220 -8.30 20.63 6.74
C GLN A 220 -8.83 21.92 6.12
N LYS A 221 -8.36 22.28 4.91
CA LYS A 221 -8.85 23.42 4.12
C LYS A 221 -9.80 23.02 2.99
N SER A 222 -10.09 21.73 2.85
CA SER A 222 -11.00 21.18 1.85
C SER A 222 -12.37 20.86 2.46
N THR A 223 -13.27 20.32 1.63
CA THR A 223 -14.58 19.80 2.06
C THR A 223 -14.55 18.31 2.44
N LYS A 224 -13.40 17.64 2.38
CA LYS A 224 -13.28 16.20 2.65
C LYS A 224 -13.35 15.91 4.15
N SER A 225 -14.21 14.96 4.52
CA SER A 225 -14.45 14.54 5.90
C SER A 225 -13.46 13.49 6.41
N GLU A 226 -12.66 12.91 5.52
CA GLU A 226 -11.72 11.85 5.86
C GLU A 226 -10.41 11.97 5.08
N ILE A 227 -9.33 11.51 5.70
CA ILE A 227 -8.01 11.36 5.08
C ILE A 227 -7.44 9.98 5.41
N ALA A 228 -6.79 9.36 4.43
CA ALA A 228 -6.05 8.12 4.62
C ALA A 228 -4.83 8.35 5.52
N ALA A 229 -4.70 7.55 6.58
CA ALA A 229 -3.62 7.67 7.57
C ALA A 229 -3.06 6.31 7.98
N ILE A 230 -1.77 6.27 8.27
CA ILE A 230 -1.12 5.19 9.00
C ILE A 230 -1.00 5.65 10.45
N VAL A 231 -1.80 5.05 11.33
CA VAL A 231 -1.87 5.39 12.75
C VAL A 231 -0.87 4.53 13.52
N ILE A 232 0.08 5.20 14.18
CA ILE A 232 1.08 4.56 15.02
C ILE A 232 0.66 4.75 16.49
N GLU A 233 0.49 3.65 17.20
CA GLU A 233 0.18 3.60 18.64
C GLU A 233 1.30 2.96 19.44
N ASP A 234 2.12 2.11 18.80
CA ASP A 234 3.26 1.47 19.43
C ASP A 234 4.45 2.43 19.49
N ARG A 235 4.85 2.77 20.72
CA ARG A 235 5.99 3.65 20.98
C ARG A 235 7.31 3.07 20.49
N GLN A 236 7.51 1.75 20.56
CA GLN A 236 8.73 1.12 20.07
C GLN A 236 8.83 1.24 18.55
N LEU A 237 7.70 1.12 17.84
CA LEU A 237 7.64 1.34 16.40
C LEU A 237 7.96 2.80 16.06
N LEU A 238 7.37 3.75 16.80
CA LEU A 238 7.64 5.18 16.66
C LEU A 238 9.13 5.50 16.85
N ASP A 239 9.76 4.97 17.88
CA ASP A 239 11.12 5.39 18.24
C ASP A 239 12.19 4.68 17.38
N ASN A 240 11.99 3.40 17.03
CA ASN A 240 13.03 2.60 16.38
C ASN A 240 12.89 2.47 14.87
N THR A 241 11.66 2.53 14.35
CA THR A 241 11.35 2.16 12.97
C THR A 241 10.87 3.35 12.16
N MET A 242 9.99 4.18 12.72
CA MET A 242 9.41 5.32 12.01
C MET A 242 10.43 6.33 11.47
N PRO A 243 11.48 6.75 12.20
CA PRO A 243 12.51 7.65 11.68
C PRO A 243 13.09 7.13 10.36
N ARG A 244 13.34 5.82 10.29
CA ARG A 244 13.89 5.17 9.09
C ARG A 244 12.88 5.14 7.94
N MET A 245 11.60 4.85 8.24
CA MET A 245 10.54 4.79 7.24
C MET A 245 10.29 6.13 6.54
N ILE A 246 10.26 7.23 7.30
CA ILE A 246 9.91 8.55 6.77
C ILE A 246 11.14 9.41 6.43
N GLY A 247 12.35 8.83 6.52
CA GLY A 247 13.61 9.53 6.23
C GLY A 247 13.90 10.70 7.17
N LYS A 248 13.54 10.58 8.46
CA LYS A 248 13.76 11.60 9.49
C LYS A 248 14.67 11.11 10.59
N SER A 249 15.36 12.02 11.26
CA SER A 249 16.05 11.71 12.51
C SER A 249 15.07 11.63 13.68
N LEU A 250 15.46 10.96 14.76
CA LEU A 250 14.72 11.01 16.04
C LEU A 250 14.52 12.44 16.54
N ASN A 251 15.50 13.32 16.31
CA ASN A 251 15.40 14.74 16.69
C ASN A 251 14.30 15.47 15.89
N ASP A 252 14.05 15.09 14.64
CA ASP A 252 12.94 15.64 13.85
C ASP A 252 11.56 15.21 14.37
N LEU A 253 11.52 14.19 15.24
CA LEU A 253 10.33 13.72 15.93
C LEU A 253 10.19 14.27 17.35
N SER A 254 11.14 15.09 17.83
CA SER A 254 11.12 15.60 19.21
C SER A 254 9.83 16.37 19.52
N SER A 255 9.33 17.13 18.54
CA SER A 255 8.08 17.89 18.65
C SER A 255 6.83 17.01 18.78
N VAL A 256 6.91 15.71 18.43
CA VAL A 256 5.83 14.74 18.70
C VAL A 256 5.78 14.43 20.19
N TYR A 257 6.92 14.45 20.87
CA TYR A 257 7.06 14.17 22.30
C TYR A 257 6.79 15.39 23.19
N ASP A 258 6.91 16.61 22.67
CA ASP A 258 6.64 17.83 23.44
C ASP A 258 5.14 18.04 23.77
N TYR A 259 4.23 17.31 23.10
CA TYR A 259 2.79 17.34 23.36
C TYR A 259 2.30 16.27 24.35
N THR A 260 3.17 15.36 24.82
CA THR A 260 2.87 14.62 26.06
C THR A 260 3.04 15.59 27.21
N GLU A 261 1.92 16.13 27.70
CA GLU A 261 1.88 17.04 28.83
C GLU A 261 2.77 16.53 29.96
N ILE A 262 3.60 17.46 30.46
CA ILE A 262 4.21 17.40 31.77
C ILE A 262 3.08 17.18 32.77
N ILE A 263 2.88 15.94 33.22
CA ILE A 263 2.13 15.66 34.42
C ILE A 263 3.03 16.07 35.58
N THR A 264 2.93 17.31 36.02
CA THR A 264 3.40 17.70 37.36
C THR A 264 2.31 17.34 38.36
N GLU A 265 2.62 16.40 39.25
CA GLU A 265 1.90 16.18 40.52
C GLU A 265 1.90 17.45 41.39
#